data_AF-A0AAE0T5Y5-F1
#
_entry.id   AF-A0AAE0T5Y5-F1
#
_cell.length_a   1.000
_cell.length_b   1.000
_cell.length_c   1.000
_cell.angle_alpha   90.00
_cell.angle_beta   90.00
_cell.angle_gamma   90.00
#
_symmetry.space_group_name_H-M   'P 1'
#
loop_
_entity.id
_entity.type
_entity.pdbx_description
1 polymer ?
#
loop_
_entity_poly.entity_id
_entity_poly.type
_entity_poly.pdbx_seq_one_letter_code
_entity_poly.pdbx_strand_id
1 'polypeptide(L)'
;MVQDRVDLLIRGRIGPRQSLSRRFSRVGQQIRKGHGRKILVSIVLFFISVMVTTIIVSLSMRTGPSSEKEYSSHLSKVVSLGDILPDSFKAEFRMFQYSNKNISNITTINITINIEWERKVRHGFRYKEKRRHNSRGEDMLIVADNQAIIQLTSDKKTKWSCFKHVENLGFFSVLRLIVNATRTHQPKPGLECLGTLWSVYECEREIFICEVHKNIISIHDETLMARTTSFSLNSTRDIFLPKLNVTCHFASPEMETLERTGLDEHQDSIGLLKDPWKSCIFIHDTGIDSTSSNVDIEKMYWSNVRSFTPQCSEHRFIKLDTVNNGWDSVKLHKKFCSVVAGKTKVIKDTVIFAHSMGNLVMAAALFKNICSFDAKSSEWYAIQAPWKGTKFADKLNELCKMNRSTSGYIANEYLVQGLKDIHYCTEDGNPVPAFQSLSPKYISSLNVSFQDLIQVGKMYVTGAMCGYSPWGMGKNWHQSAVMLFTQAFADLDSRNDGVVPEKSCEIVGNFSNSYTSKFYRTKVNHIEGTCRYRATDWCKAWWKKQEGMPCKWLRHLGHT
;
A
#
# COMPACT_ATOMS: atom_id res chain seq x y z
N MET A 1 1.00 -44.23 54.68
CA MET A 1 1.32 -45.67 54.81
C MET A 1 0.20 -46.41 54.08
N VAL A 2 0.45 -46.88 52.84
CA VAL A 2 0.62 -48.31 52.50
C VAL A 2 -0.62 -49.09 52.94
N GLN A 3 -1.68 -49.20 52.12
CA GLN A 3 -1.87 -50.13 50.99
C GLN A 3 -1.79 -51.61 51.39
N ASP A 4 -2.94 -52.29 51.44
CA ASP A 4 -3.18 -53.71 51.16
C ASP A 4 -4.72 -53.91 51.07
N ARG A 5 -5.31 -54.34 49.93
CA ARG A 5 -5.42 -55.71 49.36
C ARG A 5 -6.02 -56.70 50.38
N VAL A 6 -6.97 -57.60 50.09
CA VAL A 6 -7.61 -58.10 48.86
C VAL A 6 -8.77 -59.04 49.31
N ASP A 7 -9.86 -59.03 48.52
CA ASP A 7 -10.85 -60.08 48.20
C ASP A 7 -11.23 -61.24 49.16
N LEU A 8 -12.53 -61.60 49.18
CA LEU A 8 -13.06 -62.87 48.61
C LEU A 8 -14.56 -63.13 48.95
N LEU A 9 -15.37 -63.33 47.89
CA LEU A 9 -16.41 -64.36 47.64
C LEU A 9 -17.60 -64.56 48.65
N ILE A 10 -18.87 -64.82 48.26
CA ILE A 10 -19.36 -65.94 47.41
C ILE A 10 -20.90 -65.83 47.15
N ARG A 11 -21.34 -66.27 45.94
CA ARG A 11 -22.67 -66.84 45.48
C ARG A 11 -23.95 -65.98 45.58
N GLY A 12 -24.89 -65.94 44.62
CA GLY A 12 -25.19 -66.60 43.32
C GLY A 12 -26.44 -65.86 42.76
N ARG A 13 -27.05 -66.09 41.58
CA ARG A 13 -27.11 -67.22 40.64
C ARG A 13 -27.92 -66.76 39.40
N ILE A 14 -27.65 -67.37 38.23
CA ILE A 14 -28.50 -67.53 37.01
C ILE A 14 -28.40 -66.44 35.91
N GLY A 15 -27.82 -66.84 34.75
CA GLY A 15 -27.81 -66.14 33.45
C GLY A 15 -28.95 -66.64 32.51
N PRO A 16 -28.81 -66.69 31.16
CA PRO A 16 -27.58 -66.49 30.37
C PRO A 16 -27.72 -65.75 29.00
N ARG A 17 -26.52 -65.45 28.42
CA ARG A 17 -26.13 -65.33 26.98
C ARG A 17 -26.71 -64.16 26.16
N GLN A 18 -26.05 -63.53 25.20
CA GLN A 18 -24.69 -63.44 24.59
C GLN A 18 -24.89 -62.37 23.47
N SER A 19 -23.98 -61.54 22.98
CA SER A 19 -22.52 -61.55 22.90
C SER A 19 -21.99 -60.14 22.62
N LEU A 20 -20.81 -59.86 23.17
CA LEU A 20 -19.91 -58.79 22.78
C LEU A 20 -19.29 -59.06 21.41
N SER A 21 -19.05 -58.01 20.63
CA SER A 21 -17.79 -57.87 19.88
C SER A 21 -17.48 -56.39 19.57
N ARG A 22 -16.60 -55.82 20.42
CA ARG A 22 -15.49 -54.90 20.08
C ARG A 22 -15.79 -53.59 19.31
N ARG A 23 -15.76 -52.46 20.03
CA ARG A 23 -14.56 -51.59 20.17
C ARG A 23 -14.87 -50.33 21.00
N PHE A 24 -14.33 -50.31 22.21
CA PHE A 24 -14.04 -49.07 22.94
C PHE A 24 -12.83 -48.38 22.30
N SER A 25 -12.86 -47.04 22.23
CA SER A 25 -11.82 -46.14 22.76
C SER A 25 -11.79 -44.78 22.04
N ARG A 26 -11.86 -43.70 22.82
CA ARG A 26 -11.49 -42.28 22.54
C ARG A 26 -12.58 -41.34 22.03
N VAL A 27 -13.38 -40.83 22.97
CA VAL A 27 -13.80 -39.43 22.97
C VAL A 27 -13.29 -38.82 24.28
N GLY A 28 -12.25 -37.99 24.20
CA GLY A 28 -11.69 -37.31 25.36
C GLY A 28 -10.19 -37.03 25.25
N GLN A 29 -9.80 -36.14 24.34
CA GLN A 29 -8.67 -35.17 24.42
C GLN A 29 -8.19 -34.79 23.01
N GLN A 30 -8.54 -33.58 22.54
CA GLN A 30 -7.65 -32.66 21.81
C GLN A 30 -8.44 -31.43 21.33
N ILE A 31 -8.56 -30.40 22.17
CA ILE A 31 -8.66 -29.02 21.71
C ILE A 31 -7.69 -28.19 22.54
N ARG A 32 -6.45 -28.06 22.03
CA ARG A 32 -5.60 -26.86 22.11
C ARG A 32 -4.25 -27.16 21.46
N LYS A 33 -3.78 -26.17 20.67
CA LYS A 33 -2.50 -26.03 19.93
C LYS A 33 -2.62 -26.33 18.42
N GLY A 34 -2.66 -25.28 17.60
CA GLY A 34 -2.51 -25.44 16.14
C GLY A 34 -2.53 -24.18 15.28
N HIS A 35 -3.14 -23.06 15.70
CA HIS A 35 -3.37 -21.93 14.78
C HIS A 35 -2.42 -20.73 14.90
N GLY A 36 -1.70 -20.55 16.02
CA GLY A 36 -0.77 -19.41 16.17
C GLY A 36 0.57 -19.53 15.42
N ARG A 37 0.98 -20.73 14.99
CA ARG A 37 2.37 -21.00 14.53
C ARG A 37 2.62 -20.81 13.04
N LYS A 38 1.59 -20.84 12.17
CA LYS A 38 1.74 -20.74 10.70
C LYS A 38 1.67 -19.30 10.18
N ILE A 39 0.88 -18.47 10.85
CA ILE A 39 0.75 -17.05 10.53
C ILE A 39 2.05 -16.36 10.87
N LEU A 40 2.56 -16.60 12.09
CA LEU A 40 3.79 -16.01 12.61
C LEU A 40 4.99 -16.15 11.67
N VAL A 41 5.10 -17.23 10.91
CA VAL A 41 6.26 -17.55 10.05
C VAL A 41 6.18 -16.93 8.65
N SER A 42 4.99 -16.85 8.07
CA SER A 42 4.80 -16.20 6.76
C SER A 42 4.93 -14.69 6.87
N ILE A 43 4.54 -14.18 8.04
CA ILE A 43 4.80 -12.82 8.47
C ILE A 43 6.29 -12.60 8.35
N VAL A 44 7.11 -13.43 8.98
CA VAL A 44 8.53 -13.14 9.05
C VAL A 44 9.32 -13.25 7.73
N LEU A 45 8.83 -14.02 6.75
CA LEU A 45 9.10 -13.90 5.30
C LEU A 45 9.32 -12.46 4.78
N PHE A 46 8.51 -11.54 5.29
CA PHE A 46 8.12 -10.38 4.53
C PHE A 46 8.89 -9.11 4.92
N PHE A 47 9.05 -8.79 6.21
CA PHE A 47 9.77 -7.56 6.63
C PHE A 47 11.29 -7.68 6.36
N ILE A 48 11.85 -8.89 6.15
CA ILE A 48 13.22 -9.13 5.60
C ILE A 48 13.49 -8.36 4.33
N SER A 49 12.54 -8.50 3.41
CA SER A 49 12.68 -8.10 2.02
C SER A 49 12.51 -6.58 1.89
N VAL A 50 11.68 -6.02 2.78
CA VAL A 50 11.36 -4.59 2.88
C VAL A 50 12.49 -3.79 3.51
N MET A 51 13.20 -4.39 4.47
CA MET A 51 14.33 -3.76 5.15
C MET A 51 15.52 -3.48 4.21
N VAL A 52 15.91 -4.52 3.47
CA VAL A 52 17.08 -4.50 2.58
C VAL A 52 16.87 -3.55 1.40
N THR A 53 15.61 -3.29 1.02
CA THR A 53 15.27 -2.33 -0.04
C THR A 53 15.29 -0.88 0.43
N THR A 54 15.14 -0.61 1.73
CA THR A 54 15.07 0.76 2.27
C THR A 54 16.46 1.40 2.43
N ILE A 55 17.50 0.62 2.74
CA ILE A 55 18.90 1.08 2.83
C ILE A 55 19.45 1.53 1.47
N ILE A 56 18.98 0.94 0.37
CA ILE A 56 19.53 1.19 -0.98
C ILE A 56 18.98 2.50 -1.60
N VAL A 57 17.75 2.90 -1.23
CA VAL A 57 17.08 4.08 -1.83
C VAL A 57 17.62 5.40 -1.29
N SER A 58 18.25 5.40 -0.11
CA SER A 58 18.76 6.61 0.57
C SER A 58 19.99 7.26 -0.06
N LEU A 59 20.60 6.65 -1.09
CA LEU A 59 21.92 7.07 -1.61
C LEU A 59 21.91 7.80 -2.97
N SER A 60 20.79 8.03 -3.66
CA SER A 60 20.84 8.34 -5.11
C SER A 60 20.13 9.60 -5.65
N MET A 61 19.70 10.58 -4.84
CA MET A 61 19.03 11.79 -5.39
C MET A 61 19.95 13.02 -5.50
N ARG A 62 20.43 13.34 -6.72
CA ARG A 62 20.87 14.70 -7.11
C ARG A 62 20.60 14.99 -8.61
N THR A 63 19.93 16.14 -8.83
CA THR A 63 19.85 17.05 -10.01
C THR A 63 19.05 16.65 -11.28
N GLY A 64 17.94 17.38 -11.56
CA GLY A 64 17.37 17.68 -12.90
C GLY A 64 17.90 19.03 -13.44
N PRO A 65 17.27 19.80 -14.39
CA PRO A 65 15.99 19.66 -15.13
C PRO A 65 16.01 20.11 -16.65
N SER A 66 14.86 20.13 -17.36
CA SER A 66 14.24 21.34 -18.04
C SER A 66 13.47 21.16 -19.38
N SER A 67 12.30 21.82 -19.42
CA SER A 67 11.55 22.46 -20.54
C SER A 67 10.56 21.67 -21.44
N GLU A 68 9.28 22.04 -21.27
CA GLU A 68 8.17 21.93 -22.24
C GLU A 68 8.20 23.12 -23.22
N LYS A 69 7.78 22.89 -24.47
CA LYS A 69 6.64 23.59 -25.09
C LYS A 69 6.31 23.03 -26.49
N GLU A 70 5.02 23.08 -26.79
CA GLU A 70 4.39 23.19 -28.12
C GLU A 70 3.82 21.92 -28.79
N TYR A 71 2.67 22.13 -29.46
CA TYR A 71 1.95 21.28 -30.41
C TYR A 71 0.80 20.36 -29.94
N SER A 72 -0.42 20.92 -29.96
CA SER A 72 -1.69 20.20 -30.16
C SER A 72 -2.39 20.78 -31.40
N SER A 73 -2.47 20.00 -32.48
CA SER A 73 -3.51 20.09 -33.52
C SER A 73 -3.28 19.08 -34.64
N HIS A 74 -3.61 17.80 -34.43
CA HIS A 74 -3.94 16.80 -35.46
C HIS A 74 -4.38 15.49 -34.76
N LEU A 75 -5.65 15.37 -34.40
CA LEU A 75 -6.19 14.11 -33.85
C LEU A 75 -6.61 13.20 -35.01
N SER A 76 -5.63 12.48 -35.56
CA SER A 76 -5.85 11.24 -36.31
C SER A 76 -6.60 10.23 -35.44
N LYS A 77 -7.43 9.36 -36.03
CA LYS A 77 -8.01 8.20 -35.33
C LYS A 77 -6.88 7.45 -34.64
N VAL A 78 -6.85 7.47 -33.32
CA VAL A 78 -5.82 6.83 -32.51
C VAL A 78 -5.97 5.32 -32.69
N VAL A 79 -5.09 4.73 -33.50
CA VAL A 79 -5.01 3.27 -33.67
C VAL A 79 -4.26 2.71 -32.48
N SER A 80 -4.87 1.75 -31.77
CA SER A 80 -4.19 1.01 -30.69
C SER A 80 -3.46 -0.21 -31.26
N LEU A 81 -2.33 -0.57 -30.65
CA LEU A 81 -1.60 -1.78 -31.01
C LEU A 81 -2.46 -3.02 -30.75
N GLY A 82 -3.27 -3.02 -29.69
CA GLY A 82 -4.22 -4.09 -29.38
C GLY A 82 -5.17 -4.43 -30.53
N ASP A 83 -5.62 -3.42 -31.28
CA ASP A 83 -6.54 -3.62 -32.40
C ASP A 83 -5.89 -4.39 -33.56
N ILE A 84 -4.58 -4.21 -33.77
CA ILE A 84 -3.84 -4.78 -34.90
C ILE A 84 -3.01 -6.02 -34.56
N LEU A 85 -2.97 -6.43 -33.29
CA LEU A 85 -2.31 -7.65 -32.86
C LEU A 85 -2.88 -8.87 -33.61
N PRO A 86 -2.05 -9.87 -33.94
CA PRO A 86 -2.53 -11.12 -34.50
C PRO A 86 -3.52 -11.80 -33.54
N ASP A 87 -4.42 -12.62 -34.09
CA ASP A 87 -5.43 -13.33 -33.30
C ASP A 87 -4.82 -14.27 -32.27
N SER A 88 -3.61 -14.79 -32.53
CA SER A 88 -2.82 -15.49 -31.53
C SER A 88 -1.33 -15.30 -31.75
N PHE A 89 -0.57 -15.21 -30.66
CA PHE A 89 0.89 -15.27 -30.71
C PHE A 89 1.49 -15.83 -29.42
N LYS A 90 2.73 -16.30 -29.53
CA LYS A 90 3.61 -16.59 -28.40
C LYS A 90 4.89 -15.79 -28.54
N ALA A 91 5.29 -15.14 -27.47
CA ALA A 91 6.51 -14.34 -27.43
C ALA A 91 7.29 -14.61 -26.14
N GLU A 92 8.60 -14.77 -26.27
CA GLU A 92 9.52 -14.84 -25.14
C GLU A 92 10.38 -13.59 -25.15
N PHE A 93 10.49 -12.93 -24.00
CA PHE A 93 11.32 -11.73 -23.83
C PHE A 93 12.40 -11.98 -22.80
N ARG A 94 13.58 -11.44 -23.07
CA ARG A 94 14.66 -11.33 -22.09
C ARG A 94 14.81 -9.87 -21.66
N MET A 95 14.94 -9.65 -20.36
CA MET A 95 15.06 -8.31 -19.81
C MET A 95 16.52 -7.84 -19.71
N PHE A 96 16.72 -6.56 -19.92
CA PHE A 96 18.00 -5.87 -19.90
C PHE A 96 17.83 -4.56 -19.13
N GLN A 97 18.85 -4.16 -18.39
CA GLN A 97 18.88 -2.90 -17.65
C GLN A 97 20.00 -2.02 -18.20
N TYR A 98 19.66 -0.75 -18.44
CA TYR A 98 20.64 0.27 -18.80
C TYR A 98 21.23 0.90 -17.53
N SER A 99 22.55 1.11 -17.53
CA SER A 99 23.18 1.99 -16.55
C SER A 99 22.94 3.44 -16.97
N ASN A 100 22.41 4.26 -16.05
CA ASN A 100 22.09 5.67 -16.31
C ASN A 100 23.33 6.38 -16.85
N LYS A 101 23.28 6.75 -18.15
CA LYS A 101 24.17 7.61 -18.95
C LYS A 101 24.92 6.97 -20.14
N ASN A 102 24.76 5.68 -20.46
CA ASN A 102 25.20 5.17 -21.77
C ASN A 102 24.53 3.85 -22.17
N ILE A 103 23.90 3.81 -23.34
CA ILE A 103 23.24 2.61 -23.92
C ILE A 103 24.24 1.45 -24.10
N SER A 104 25.54 1.73 -24.14
CA SER A 104 26.60 0.75 -24.34
C SER A 104 26.85 -0.20 -23.14
N ASN A 105 26.41 0.16 -21.92
CA ASN A 105 26.60 -0.68 -20.73
C ASN A 105 25.29 -1.38 -20.34
N ILE A 106 24.98 -2.45 -21.07
CA ILE A 106 23.77 -3.25 -20.87
C ILE A 106 24.06 -4.37 -19.87
N THR A 107 23.40 -4.34 -18.71
CA THR A 107 23.43 -5.47 -17.78
C THR A 107 22.26 -6.38 -18.11
N THR A 108 22.53 -7.65 -18.41
CA THR A 108 21.46 -8.62 -18.64
C THR A 108 20.77 -8.93 -17.32
N ILE A 109 19.48 -8.62 -17.22
CA ILE A 109 18.67 -9.11 -16.11
C ILE A 109 18.25 -10.53 -16.49
N ASN A 110 18.56 -11.51 -15.64
CA ASN A 110 18.15 -12.89 -15.90
C ASN A 110 16.68 -13.13 -15.54
N ILE A 111 15.80 -12.40 -16.23
CA ILE A 111 14.35 -12.59 -16.22
C ILE A 111 13.91 -12.90 -17.65
N THR A 112 13.17 -13.99 -17.76
CA THR A 112 12.52 -14.39 -19.02
C THR A 112 11.01 -14.28 -18.83
N ILE A 113 10.35 -13.57 -19.75
CA ILE A 113 8.90 -13.40 -19.76
C ILE A 113 8.34 -14.16 -20.96
N ASN A 114 7.46 -15.12 -20.73
CA ASN A 114 6.75 -15.84 -21.78
C ASN A 114 5.30 -15.34 -21.83
N ILE A 115 4.89 -14.86 -22.99
CA ILE A 115 3.55 -14.34 -23.26
C ILE A 115 2.85 -15.27 -24.24
N GLU A 116 1.63 -15.68 -23.92
CA GLU A 116 0.68 -16.31 -24.83
C GLU A 116 -0.57 -15.40 -24.91
N TRP A 117 -0.99 -15.08 -26.13
CA TRP A 117 -2.15 -14.23 -26.41
C TRP A 117 -3.11 -14.93 -27.36
N GLU A 118 -4.41 -14.76 -27.12
CA GLU A 118 -5.49 -15.27 -27.95
C GLU A 118 -6.68 -14.31 -27.93
N ARG A 119 -7.07 -13.78 -29.10
CA ARG A 119 -8.28 -12.96 -29.27
C ARG A 119 -9.50 -13.87 -29.43
N LYS A 120 -10.55 -13.68 -28.62
CA LYS A 120 -11.83 -14.42 -28.73
C LYS A 120 -12.95 -13.51 -29.22
N VAL A 121 -13.47 -13.83 -30.40
CA VAL A 121 -14.50 -13.05 -31.13
C VAL A 121 -15.73 -12.68 -30.28
N ARG A 122 -16.07 -13.42 -29.21
CA ARG A 122 -17.26 -13.18 -28.36
C ARG A 122 -17.00 -12.98 -26.85
N HIS A 123 -15.81 -13.27 -26.35
CA HIS A 123 -15.54 -13.32 -24.89
C HIS A 123 -14.32 -12.47 -24.47
N GLY A 124 -13.91 -11.53 -25.33
CA GLY A 124 -12.73 -10.69 -25.08
C GLY A 124 -11.44 -11.37 -25.55
N PHE A 125 -10.49 -11.56 -24.64
CA PHE A 125 -9.20 -12.18 -24.94
C PHE A 125 -8.79 -13.15 -23.84
N ARG A 126 -7.88 -14.06 -24.16
CA ARG A 126 -7.11 -14.83 -23.18
C ARG A 126 -5.66 -14.41 -23.25
N TYR A 127 -5.06 -14.29 -22.07
CA TYR A 127 -3.68 -13.88 -21.92
C TYR A 127 -3.02 -14.70 -20.84
N LYS A 128 -1.82 -15.19 -21.12
CA LYS A 128 -1.00 -15.90 -20.14
C LYS A 128 0.40 -15.31 -20.16
N GLU A 129 0.85 -14.88 -19.00
CA GLU A 129 2.20 -14.38 -18.80
C GLU A 129 2.89 -15.23 -17.75
N LYS A 130 4.05 -15.78 -18.09
CA LYS A 130 4.86 -16.61 -17.22
C LYS A 130 6.24 -15.99 -17.11
N ARG A 131 6.61 -15.52 -15.92
CA ARG A 131 7.93 -14.95 -15.66
C ARG A 131 8.77 -15.95 -14.90
N ARG A 132 9.98 -16.20 -15.41
CA ARG A 132 10.95 -17.06 -14.76
C ARG A 132 12.07 -16.21 -14.18
N HIS A 133 12.26 -16.33 -12.87
CA HIS A 133 13.37 -15.72 -12.14
C HIS A 133 14.37 -16.81 -11.78
N ASN A 134 15.51 -16.86 -12.47
CA ASN A 134 16.59 -17.88 -12.33
C ASN A 134 16.43 -18.91 -11.21
N SER A 135 16.69 -18.47 -9.96
CA SER A 135 16.72 -19.30 -8.75
C SER A 135 15.65 -18.95 -7.71
N ARG A 136 14.76 -17.99 -8.01
CA ARG A 136 13.79 -17.44 -7.04
C ARG A 136 12.36 -17.89 -7.26
N GLY A 137 12.08 -18.56 -8.37
CA GLY A 137 10.76 -19.09 -8.67
C GLY A 137 10.20 -18.66 -10.02
N GLU A 138 8.94 -18.97 -10.20
CA GLU A 138 8.15 -18.69 -11.40
C GLU A 138 6.80 -18.13 -10.97
N ASP A 139 6.38 -17.02 -11.57
CA ASP A 139 5.02 -16.52 -11.46
C ASP A 139 4.30 -16.64 -12.80
N MET A 140 3.01 -16.94 -12.73
CA MET A 140 2.15 -17.05 -13.89
C MET A 140 0.87 -16.26 -13.64
N LEU A 141 0.58 -15.31 -14.52
CA LEU A 141 -0.71 -14.64 -14.63
C LEU A 141 -1.48 -15.29 -15.78
N ILE A 142 -2.73 -15.67 -15.53
CA ILE A 142 -3.67 -16.05 -16.58
C ILE A 142 -4.88 -15.13 -16.48
N VAL A 143 -5.24 -14.49 -17.58
CA VAL A 143 -6.47 -13.71 -17.74
C VAL A 143 -7.35 -14.43 -18.73
N ALA A 144 -8.57 -14.75 -18.32
CA ALA A 144 -9.59 -15.35 -19.18
C ALA A 144 -10.97 -14.89 -18.71
N ASP A 145 -11.83 -14.48 -19.65
CA ASP A 145 -13.27 -14.29 -19.42
C ASP A 145 -13.58 -13.36 -18.20
N ASN A 146 -12.90 -12.21 -18.13
CA ASN A 146 -12.95 -11.20 -17.04
C ASN A 146 -12.45 -11.67 -15.66
N GLN A 147 -11.79 -12.82 -15.60
CA GLN A 147 -11.16 -13.31 -14.39
C GLN A 147 -9.65 -13.32 -14.58
N ALA A 148 -8.94 -13.23 -13.46
CA ALA A 148 -7.50 -13.40 -13.45
C ALA A 148 -7.08 -14.35 -12.35
N ILE A 149 -6.16 -15.24 -12.70
CA ILE A 149 -5.56 -16.23 -11.81
C ILE A 149 -4.07 -15.91 -11.75
N ILE A 150 -3.57 -15.71 -10.54
CA ILE A 150 -2.13 -15.59 -10.30
C ILE A 150 -1.65 -16.87 -9.63
N GLN A 151 -0.65 -17.48 -10.23
CA GLN A 151 0.13 -18.58 -9.69
C GLN A 151 1.49 -18.05 -9.26
N LEU A 152 1.93 -18.37 -8.05
CA LEU A 152 3.28 -18.10 -7.57
C LEU A 152 3.94 -19.42 -7.19
N THR A 153 5.07 -19.74 -7.80
CA THR A 153 5.85 -20.95 -7.56
C THR A 153 7.23 -20.58 -7.04
N SER A 154 7.58 -21.03 -5.83
CA SER A 154 8.92 -20.88 -5.22
C SER A 154 9.33 -22.20 -4.57
N ASP A 155 10.57 -22.65 -4.75
CA ASP A 155 11.11 -23.86 -4.14
C ASP A 155 10.21 -25.11 -4.28
N LYS A 156 9.64 -25.30 -5.48
CA LYS A 156 8.69 -26.37 -5.82
C LYS A 156 7.32 -26.32 -5.11
N LYS A 157 7.01 -25.24 -4.38
CA LYS A 157 5.69 -24.98 -3.81
C LYS A 157 4.94 -23.98 -4.67
N THR A 158 3.68 -24.28 -4.99
CA THR A 158 2.81 -23.43 -5.82
C THR A 158 1.62 -22.94 -5.01
N LYS A 159 1.34 -21.63 -5.07
CA LYS A 159 0.13 -21.00 -4.54
C LYS A 159 -0.65 -20.33 -5.66
N TRP A 160 -1.97 -20.27 -5.50
CA TRP A 160 -2.91 -19.68 -6.46
C TRP A 160 -3.75 -18.58 -5.79
N SER A 161 -4.16 -17.57 -6.54
CA SER A 161 -5.11 -16.54 -6.11
C SER A 161 -6.01 -16.13 -7.27
N CYS A 162 -7.33 -16.10 -7.05
CA CYS A 162 -8.32 -15.70 -8.07
C CYS A 162 -8.75 -14.22 -7.85
N PHE A 163 -8.97 -13.47 -8.94
CA PHE A 163 -9.43 -12.08 -8.94
C PHE A 163 -10.63 -11.89 -9.89
N LYS A 164 -11.66 -11.15 -9.44
CA LYS A 164 -12.92 -10.92 -10.17
C LYS A 164 -12.88 -9.74 -11.15
N HIS A 165 -11.92 -8.83 -10.99
CA HIS A 165 -11.80 -7.61 -11.82
C HIS A 165 -10.36 -7.44 -12.30
N VAL A 166 -10.12 -7.82 -13.55
CA VAL A 166 -8.80 -7.74 -14.22
C VAL A 166 -8.26 -6.32 -14.26
N GLU A 167 -9.15 -5.32 -14.30
CA GLU A 167 -8.81 -3.89 -14.27
C GLU A 167 -8.03 -3.48 -13.02
N ASN A 168 -8.19 -4.21 -11.90
CA ASN A 168 -7.46 -3.96 -10.66
C ASN A 168 -6.05 -4.58 -10.65
N LEU A 169 -5.70 -5.39 -11.65
CA LEU A 169 -4.37 -5.98 -11.81
C LEU A 169 -3.44 -5.11 -12.66
N GLY A 170 -3.68 -3.80 -12.68
CA GLY A 170 -3.04 -2.82 -13.56
C GLY A 170 -1.50 -2.76 -13.54
N PHE A 171 -0.83 -3.54 -12.68
CA PHE A 171 0.62 -3.65 -12.56
C PHE A 171 1.20 -4.99 -13.08
N PHE A 172 0.38 -6.02 -13.32
CA PHE A 172 0.87 -7.38 -13.54
C PHE A 172 1.06 -7.79 -15.00
N SER A 173 0.71 -6.96 -15.99
CA SER A 173 0.67 -7.45 -17.36
C SER A 173 1.37 -6.56 -18.36
N VAL A 174 2.33 -7.14 -19.09
CA VAL A 174 2.84 -6.60 -20.35
C VAL A 174 1.66 -6.38 -21.32
N LEU A 175 0.60 -7.18 -21.18
CA LEU A 175 -0.64 -7.03 -21.91
C LEU A 175 -1.20 -5.61 -21.92
N ARG A 176 -1.31 -4.96 -20.75
CA ARG A 176 -1.90 -3.61 -20.67
C ARG A 176 -1.08 -2.60 -21.46
N LEU A 177 0.24 -2.76 -21.46
CA LEU A 177 1.15 -1.94 -22.26
C LEU A 177 0.87 -2.14 -23.75
N ILE A 178 0.79 -3.41 -24.18
CA ILE A 178 0.57 -3.75 -25.58
C ILE A 178 -0.81 -3.29 -26.07
N VAL A 179 -1.89 -3.57 -25.33
CA VAL A 179 -3.25 -3.28 -25.78
C VAL A 179 -3.51 -1.76 -25.87
N ASN A 180 -2.94 -0.98 -24.95
CA ASN A 180 -3.19 0.46 -24.89
C ASN A 180 -2.14 1.30 -25.62
N ALA A 181 -1.08 0.70 -26.18
CA ALA A 181 -0.07 1.45 -26.91
C ALA A 181 -0.67 2.05 -28.18
N THR A 182 -0.31 3.28 -28.45
CA THR A 182 -0.78 4.05 -29.61
C THR A 182 0.38 4.31 -30.55
N ARG A 183 0.10 4.44 -31.85
CA ARG A 183 1.17 4.64 -32.84
C ARG A 183 1.88 5.97 -32.61
N THR A 184 3.21 5.92 -32.52
CA THR A 184 4.07 7.11 -32.35
C THR A 184 4.65 7.52 -33.70
N HIS A 185 4.54 8.80 -34.03
CA HIS A 185 5.09 9.35 -35.29
C HIS A 185 6.47 10.02 -35.12
N GLN A 186 6.94 10.21 -33.88
CA GLN A 186 8.22 10.85 -33.59
C GLN A 186 9.32 9.83 -33.30
N PRO A 187 10.44 9.83 -34.05
CA PRO A 187 11.62 9.04 -33.71
C PRO A 187 12.25 9.58 -32.41
N LYS A 188 12.52 8.70 -31.44
CA LYS A 188 13.22 9.07 -30.20
C LYS A 188 14.74 8.87 -30.40
N PRO A 189 15.59 9.87 -30.12
CA PRO A 189 17.04 9.73 -30.25
C PRO A 189 17.56 8.56 -29.40
N GLY A 190 18.40 7.71 -29.98
CA GLY A 190 18.95 6.52 -29.32
C GLY A 190 18.04 5.30 -29.34
N LEU A 191 16.89 5.37 -30.02
CA LEU A 191 15.95 4.26 -30.14
C LEU A 191 15.79 3.77 -31.58
N GLU A 192 16.51 2.71 -31.90
CA GLU A 192 16.43 2.07 -33.22
C GLU A 192 15.27 1.06 -33.24
N CYS A 193 14.16 1.43 -33.87
CA CYS A 193 13.09 0.51 -34.24
C CYS A 193 12.99 0.43 -35.77
N LEU A 194 13.24 -0.75 -36.34
CA LEU A 194 13.18 -0.98 -37.79
C LEU A 194 11.74 -1.09 -38.33
N GLY A 195 10.73 -0.96 -37.48
CA GLY A 195 9.31 -1.09 -37.84
C GLY A 195 8.45 0.00 -37.21
N THR A 196 7.22 -0.35 -36.85
CA THR A 196 6.29 0.61 -36.24
C THR A 196 6.63 0.80 -34.76
N LEU A 197 6.87 2.06 -34.39
CA LEU A 197 7.01 2.45 -33.00
C LEU A 197 5.64 2.78 -32.41
N TRP A 198 5.35 2.18 -31.27
CA TRP A 198 4.17 2.46 -30.47
C TRP A 198 4.63 3.00 -29.12
N SER A 199 3.84 3.88 -28.52
CA SER A 199 4.08 4.31 -27.15
C SER A 199 2.82 4.22 -26.30
N VAL A 200 3.04 3.87 -25.05
CA VAL A 200 2.05 3.89 -23.98
C VAL A 200 2.67 4.65 -22.83
N TYR A 201 1.94 5.64 -22.32
CA TYR A 201 2.39 6.36 -21.14
C TYR A 201 1.83 5.66 -19.90
N GLU A 202 2.72 5.23 -19.00
CA GLU A 202 2.36 4.65 -17.70
C GLU A 202 3.09 5.40 -16.59
N CYS A 203 2.32 6.02 -15.69
CA CYS A 203 2.82 6.78 -14.54
C CYS A 203 3.97 7.76 -14.87
N GLU A 204 3.78 8.66 -15.85
CA GLU A 204 4.79 9.63 -16.34
C GLU A 204 6.01 9.01 -17.05
N ARG A 205 6.02 7.69 -17.28
CA ARG A 205 7.01 7.04 -18.13
C ARG A 205 6.41 6.75 -19.49
N GLU A 206 7.10 7.19 -20.53
CA GLU A 206 6.80 6.73 -21.88
C GLU A 206 7.47 5.39 -22.11
N ILE A 207 6.66 4.37 -22.29
CA ILE A 207 7.11 3.03 -22.66
C ILE A 207 6.91 2.91 -24.16
N PHE A 208 7.95 2.48 -24.85
CA PHE A 208 7.89 2.26 -26.29
C PHE A 208 7.86 0.78 -26.59
N ILE A 209 7.12 0.43 -27.63
CA ILE A 209 6.99 -0.91 -28.16
C ILE A 209 7.39 -0.86 -29.62
N CYS A 210 8.43 -1.59 -29.98
CA CYS A 210 8.85 -1.75 -31.37
C CYS A 210 8.19 -2.99 -31.96
N GLU A 211 7.45 -2.79 -33.03
CA GLU A 211 6.75 -3.85 -33.77
C GLU A 211 7.29 -3.93 -35.20
N VAL A 212 7.64 -5.13 -35.65
CA VAL A 212 8.15 -5.39 -37.00
C VAL A 212 7.40 -6.60 -37.57
N HIS A 213 6.66 -6.42 -38.67
CA HIS A 213 5.91 -7.49 -39.34
C HIS A 213 4.95 -8.28 -38.42
N LYS A 214 4.20 -7.57 -37.57
CA LYS A 214 3.30 -8.07 -36.51
C LYS A 214 4.00 -8.79 -35.35
N ASN A 215 5.32 -8.71 -35.29
CA ASN A 215 6.11 -9.25 -34.18
C ASN A 215 6.52 -8.10 -33.26
N ILE A 216 6.22 -8.23 -31.97
CA ILE A 216 6.78 -7.33 -30.97
C ILE A 216 8.24 -7.70 -30.81
N ILE A 217 9.16 -6.80 -31.14
CA ILE A 217 10.61 -7.03 -31.12
C ILE A 217 11.23 -6.55 -29.80
N SER A 218 10.73 -5.44 -29.28
CA SER A 218 11.19 -4.92 -27.99
C SER A 218 10.14 -4.05 -27.33
N ILE A 219 10.19 -4.02 -26.00
CA ILE A 219 9.45 -3.10 -25.14
C ILE A 219 10.47 -2.45 -24.23
N HIS A 220 10.54 -1.14 -24.16
CA HIS A 220 11.53 -0.50 -23.29
C HIS A 220 11.07 0.87 -22.79
N ASP A 221 11.58 1.24 -21.62
CA ASP A 221 11.51 2.60 -21.08
C ASP A 221 12.94 3.18 -21.03
N GLU A 222 13.16 4.25 -20.26
CA GLU A 222 14.47 4.90 -20.12
C GLU A 222 15.53 4.02 -19.43
N THR A 223 15.11 2.99 -18.70
CA THR A 223 15.95 2.22 -17.77
C THR A 223 15.96 0.71 -18.04
N LEU A 224 14.92 0.20 -18.71
CA LEU A 224 14.68 -1.22 -18.92
C LEU A 224 14.34 -1.50 -20.38
N MET A 225 14.89 -2.59 -20.92
CA MET A 225 14.50 -3.14 -22.21
C MET A 225 14.14 -4.62 -22.07
N ALA A 226 12.98 -5.00 -22.56
CA ALA A 226 12.62 -6.38 -22.86
C ALA A 226 12.81 -6.59 -24.36
N ARG A 227 13.71 -7.50 -24.75
CA ARG A 227 13.92 -7.88 -26.16
C ARG A 227 13.38 -9.27 -26.40
N THR A 228 12.65 -9.43 -27.49
CA THR A 228 12.08 -10.71 -27.89
C THR A 228 13.19 -11.67 -28.31
N THR A 229 13.23 -12.86 -27.71
CA THR A 229 14.15 -13.96 -28.06
C THR A 229 13.49 -14.99 -28.97
N SER A 230 12.18 -15.15 -28.86
CA SER A 230 11.38 -15.99 -29.76
C SER A 230 10.00 -15.38 -29.96
N PHE A 231 9.48 -15.48 -31.18
CA PHE A 231 8.13 -15.04 -31.54
C PHE A 231 7.53 -16.04 -32.52
N SER A 232 6.27 -16.45 -32.30
CA SER A 232 5.55 -17.34 -33.22
C SER A 232 4.11 -16.89 -33.40
N LEU A 233 3.73 -16.74 -34.67
CA LEU A 233 2.36 -16.55 -35.14
C LEU A 233 1.73 -17.94 -35.30
N ASN A 234 0.46 -18.11 -34.92
CA ASN A 234 -0.29 -19.38 -34.94
C ASN A 234 0.04 -20.35 -33.79
N SER A 235 -0.09 -19.90 -32.55
CA SER A 235 -0.22 -20.82 -31.42
C SER A 235 -1.59 -21.51 -31.50
N THR A 236 -1.71 -22.60 -32.25
CA THR A 236 -2.94 -23.39 -32.46
C THR A 236 -3.38 -24.21 -31.23
N ARG A 237 -3.19 -23.69 -30.02
CA ARG A 237 -3.69 -24.30 -28.79
C ARG A 237 -4.40 -23.23 -27.99
N ASP A 238 -5.69 -23.46 -27.68
CA ASP A 238 -6.42 -22.72 -26.65
C ASP A 238 -5.50 -22.51 -25.45
N ILE A 239 -5.46 -21.29 -24.90
CA ILE A 239 -4.81 -21.08 -23.59
C ILE A 239 -5.63 -21.89 -22.58
N PHE A 240 -5.16 -23.10 -22.27
CA PHE A 240 -5.81 -23.99 -21.32
C PHE A 240 -5.63 -23.44 -19.91
N LEU A 241 -6.74 -23.17 -19.24
CA LEU A 241 -6.73 -23.02 -17.79
C LEU A 241 -6.24 -24.34 -17.19
N PRO A 242 -5.32 -24.32 -16.21
CA PRO A 242 -4.94 -25.54 -15.49
C PRO A 242 -6.22 -26.22 -14.99
N LYS A 243 -6.34 -27.55 -15.14
CA LYS A 243 -7.41 -28.32 -14.48
C LYS A 243 -7.22 -28.19 -12.98
N LEU A 244 -7.85 -27.18 -12.39
CA LEU A 244 -7.74 -26.83 -10.99
C LEU A 244 -8.64 -27.76 -10.18
N ASN A 245 -8.07 -28.49 -9.23
CA ASN A 245 -8.79 -29.03 -8.06
C ASN A 245 -9.18 -27.91 -7.06
N VAL A 246 -9.07 -26.65 -7.47
CA VAL A 246 -9.49 -25.47 -6.73
C VAL A 246 -10.73 -24.94 -7.44
N THR A 247 -11.91 -25.30 -6.96
CA THR A 247 -13.13 -24.57 -7.30
C THR A 247 -12.96 -23.15 -6.78
N CYS A 248 -12.77 -22.16 -7.67
CA CYS A 248 -12.96 -20.75 -7.27
C CYS A 248 -14.47 -20.61 -6.99
N HIS A 249 -14.91 -20.92 -5.77
CA HIS A 249 -16.28 -20.67 -5.33
C HIS A 249 -16.43 -19.19 -5.04
N PHE A 250 -17.11 -18.48 -5.92
CA PHE A 250 -17.48 -17.09 -5.71
C PHE A 250 -18.95 -17.05 -5.25
N ALA A 251 -19.19 -16.61 -4.03
CA ALA A 251 -20.53 -16.15 -3.66
C ALA A 251 -20.83 -14.89 -4.48
N SER A 252 -21.98 -14.87 -5.15
CA SER A 252 -22.48 -13.65 -5.79
C SER A 252 -22.88 -12.66 -4.70
N PRO A 253 -22.32 -11.43 -4.64
CA PRO A 253 -23.00 -10.35 -3.95
C PRO A 253 -24.16 -9.89 -4.85
N GLU A 254 -25.35 -9.80 -4.27
CA GLU A 254 -26.50 -9.12 -4.88
C GLU A 254 -26.08 -7.76 -5.42
N MET A 255 -26.55 -7.44 -6.63
CA MET A 255 -26.46 -6.10 -7.18
C MET A 255 -27.31 -5.17 -6.33
N GLU A 256 -26.68 -4.36 -5.51
CA GLU A 256 -27.30 -3.16 -4.96
C GLU A 256 -27.31 -2.11 -6.08
N THR A 257 -28.50 -1.88 -6.63
CA THR A 257 -28.80 -0.81 -7.58
C THR A 257 -28.58 0.54 -6.93
N LEU A 258 -27.48 1.21 -7.27
CA LEU A 258 -27.27 2.63 -6.99
C LEU A 258 -27.99 3.44 -8.08
N GLU A 259 -29.18 3.93 -7.71
CA GLU A 259 -29.94 4.90 -8.48
C GLU A 259 -29.15 6.18 -8.74
N ARG A 260 -29.31 6.67 -9.96
CA ARG A 260 -28.92 7.99 -10.47
C ARG A 260 -29.52 9.09 -9.59
N THR A 261 -28.69 10.02 -9.13
CA THR A 261 -29.13 11.39 -8.83
C THR A 261 -28.17 12.42 -9.44
N GLY A 262 -28.78 13.32 -10.21
CA GLY A 262 -28.42 14.73 -10.40
C GLY A 262 -26.98 15.08 -10.76
N LEU A 263 -26.76 15.33 -12.06
CA LEU A 263 -25.72 16.24 -12.52
C LEU A 263 -26.18 17.67 -12.24
N ASP A 264 -25.48 18.38 -11.37
CA ASP A 264 -25.35 19.84 -11.51
C ASP A 264 -23.92 20.12 -12.02
N GLU A 265 -23.85 20.63 -13.24
CA GLU A 265 -22.66 21.23 -13.81
C GLU A 265 -22.34 22.51 -13.02
N HIS A 266 -21.32 22.45 -12.17
CA HIS A 266 -20.56 23.65 -11.86
C HIS A 266 -19.25 23.65 -12.64
N GLN A 267 -19.30 24.49 -13.67
CA GLN A 267 -18.21 25.01 -14.44
C GLN A 267 -17.27 25.76 -13.49
N ASP A 268 -16.19 25.12 -13.06
CA ASP A 268 -15.10 25.78 -12.36
C ASP A 268 -14.39 26.73 -13.34
N SER A 269 -14.91 27.95 -13.42
CA SER A 269 -14.12 29.11 -13.80
C SER A 269 -12.89 29.17 -12.91
N ILE A 270 -11.72 29.16 -13.55
CA ILE A 270 -10.41 29.42 -12.93
C ILE A 270 -10.49 30.78 -12.24
N GLY A 271 -10.80 30.77 -10.95
CA GLY A 271 -10.70 31.90 -10.06
C GLY A 271 -9.22 32.18 -9.80
N LEU A 272 -8.70 33.19 -10.51
CA LEU A 272 -7.43 33.83 -10.24
C LEU A 272 -7.31 34.19 -8.74
N LEU A 273 -6.27 33.66 -8.11
CA LEU A 273 -5.54 34.18 -6.94
C LEU A 273 -6.40 34.79 -5.82
N LYS A 274 -6.75 33.99 -4.81
CA LYS A 274 -6.71 34.50 -3.43
C LYS A 274 -5.24 34.44 -2.99
N ASP A 275 -4.69 35.58 -2.56
CA ASP A 275 -3.33 35.67 -2.02
C ASP A 275 -3.08 34.55 -0.97
N PRO A 276 -1.87 33.99 -0.85
CA PRO A 276 -1.59 32.93 0.14
C PRO A 276 -1.25 33.56 1.51
N TRP A 277 -2.17 33.48 2.48
CA TRP A 277 -2.01 34.22 3.77
C TRP A 277 -1.43 33.38 4.94
N LYS A 278 -1.32 32.06 4.85
CA LYS A 278 -0.95 31.22 6.03
C LYS A 278 0.28 30.34 5.81
N SER A 279 1.13 30.28 6.84
CA SER A 279 2.20 29.29 6.95
C SER A 279 1.60 27.91 7.18
N CYS A 280 1.94 26.95 6.34
CA CYS A 280 1.54 25.56 6.49
C CYS A 280 2.62 24.75 7.20
N ILE A 281 2.20 23.98 8.19
CA ILE A 281 3.06 23.17 9.02
C ILE A 281 2.68 21.70 8.88
N PHE A 282 3.67 20.87 8.59
CA PHE A 282 3.50 19.43 8.39
C PHE A 282 4.14 18.65 9.53
N ILE A 283 3.37 17.75 10.14
CA ILE A 283 3.77 16.94 11.30
C ILE A 283 3.72 15.47 10.91
N HIS A 284 4.88 14.82 10.86
CA HIS A 284 5.03 13.42 10.48
C HIS A 284 4.58 12.45 11.61
N ASP A 285 4.59 11.15 11.29
CA ASP A 285 4.25 10.05 12.20
C ASP A 285 5.43 9.54 13.04
N THR A 286 5.34 8.32 13.58
CA THR A 286 6.41 7.53 14.16
C THR A 286 7.56 7.27 13.19
N GLY A 287 8.74 6.91 13.73
CA GLY A 287 9.86 6.42 12.94
C GLY A 287 10.89 7.46 12.49
N ILE A 288 10.80 8.71 12.97
CA ILE A 288 11.82 9.74 12.73
C ILE A 288 12.56 10.02 14.05
N ASP A 289 13.88 9.85 14.07
CA ASP A 289 14.71 10.12 15.25
C ASP A 289 15.30 11.54 15.23
N SER A 290 16.00 11.95 16.29
CA SER A 290 16.71 13.24 16.31
C SER A 290 18.00 13.24 15.47
N THR A 291 18.65 12.08 15.32
CA THR A 291 19.96 11.87 14.67
C THR A 291 19.95 11.91 13.14
N SER A 292 18.79 11.73 12.51
CA SER A 292 18.54 11.85 11.06
C SER A 292 18.69 13.29 10.52
N SER A 293 19.63 14.07 11.06
CA SER A 293 19.81 15.52 10.85
C SER A 293 19.98 15.92 9.38
N ASN A 294 20.37 14.99 8.51
CA ASN A 294 20.50 15.18 7.06
C ASN A 294 19.28 14.73 6.24
N VAL A 295 18.22 14.27 6.90
CA VAL A 295 17.02 13.78 6.23
C VAL A 295 16.10 14.95 5.94
N ASP A 296 15.90 15.19 4.65
CA ASP A 296 14.86 16.08 4.14
C ASP A 296 13.49 15.41 4.34
N ILE A 297 12.85 15.68 5.49
CA ILE A 297 11.55 15.10 5.89
C ILE A 297 10.47 15.44 4.87
N GLU A 298 10.56 16.60 4.22
CA GLU A 298 9.66 16.94 3.12
C GLU A 298 9.77 15.87 2.04
N LYS A 299 10.96 15.70 1.44
CA LYS A 299 11.15 14.72 0.35
C LYS A 299 10.86 13.29 0.79
N MET A 300 11.32 12.92 1.98
CA MET A 300 11.25 11.54 2.43
C MET A 300 9.84 11.15 2.85
N TYR A 301 9.13 12.01 3.59
CA TYR A 301 7.85 11.69 4.23
C TYR A 301 6.66 12.25 3.44
N TRP A 302 6.74 13.52 3.02
CA TRP A 302 5.65 14.25 2.36
C TRP A 302 5.83 14.37 0.84
N SER A 303 6.91 13.83 0.28
CA SER A 303 7.22 13.83 -1.15
C SER A 303 7.16 15.24 -1.75
N ASN A 304 6.22 15.52 -2.67
CA ASN A 304 6.03 16.81 -3.33
C ASN A 304 4.75 17.53 -2.86
N VAL A 305 4.45 17.47 -1.55
CA VAL A 305 3.21 18.04 -0.99
C VAL A 305 3.04 19.53 -1.28
N ARG A 306 4.14 20.28 -1.48
CA ARG A 306 4.10 21.70 -1.86
C ARG A 306 3.29 21.95 -3.13
N SER A 307 3.46 21.09 -4.14
CA SER A 307 2.70 21.19 -5.41
C SER A 307 1.19 20.95 -5.25
N PHE A 308 0.78 20.32 -4.15
CA PHE A 308 -0.60 20.00 -3.82
C PHE A 308 -1.16 20.87 -2.70
N THR A 309 -0.42 21.89 -2.28
CA THR A 309 -0.85 22.84 -1.26
C THR A 309 -0.58 24.29 -1.70
N PRO A 310 -1.14 24.72 -2.86
CA PRO A 310 -0.91 26.05 -3.41
C PRO A 310 -1.45 27.19 -2.52
N GLN A 311 -2.32 26.88 -1.57
CA GLN A 311 -2.85 27.84 -0.58
C GLN A 311 -1.82 28.27 0.48
N CYS A 312 -0.68 27.58 0.58
CA CYS A 312 0.34 27.83 1.57
C CYS A 312 1.39 28.80 1.04
N SER A 313 1.66 29.90 1.74
CA SER A 313 2.74 30.84 1.40
C SER A 313 4.11 30.34 1.85
N GLU A 314 4.13 29.55 2.92
CA GLU A 314 5.31 28.91 3.48
C GLU A 314 4.98 27.46 3.84
N HIS A 315 5.90 26.52 3.60
CA HIS A 315 5.78 25.14 4.09
C HIS A 315 6.92 24.84 5.05
N ARG A 316 6.56 24.48 6.28
CA ARG A 316 7.48 24.10 7.35
C ARG A 316 7.22 22.66 7.74
N PHE A 317 8.28 21.86 7.81
CA PHE A 317 8.20 20.45 8.16
C PHE A 317 8.83 20.26 9.54
N ILE A 318 8.03 19.84 10.52
CA ILE A 318 8.54 19.67 11.89
C ILE A 318 9.21 18.31 12.01
N LYS A 319 10.45 18.34 12.46
CA LYS A 319 11.17 17.14 12.90
C LYS A 319 10.95 16.89 14.39
N LEU A 320 10.31 15.78 14.72
CA LEU A 320 10.08 15.29 16.07
C LEU A 320 10.78 13.95 16.25
N ASP A 321 11.39 13.71 17.42
CA ASP A 321 12.05 12.43 17.74
C ASP A 321 10.99 11.39 18.16
N THR A 322 10.23 10.91 17.16
CA THR A 322 9.14 9.94 17.26
C THR A 322 9.61 8.50 17.11
N VAL A 323 10.91 8.24 17.28
CA VAL A 323 11.43 6.91 17.60
C VAL A 323 11.49 6.75 19.11
N ASN A 324 12.16 7.68 19.79
CA ASN A 324 12.49 7.53 21.20
C ASN A 324 11.42 8.07 22.15
N ASN A 325 10.33 8.64 21.63
CA ASN A 325 9.32 9.31 22.44
C ASN A 325 7.91 8.93 21.99
N GLY A 326 7.06 8.59 22.97
CA GLY A 326 5.62 8.45 22.81
C GLY A 326 4.92 9.77 22.55
N TRP A 327 3.67 9.72 22.11
CA TRP A 327 2.85 10.93 21.88
C TRP A 327 2.69 11.79 23.14
N ASP A 328 2.86 11.23 24.33
CA ASP A 328 2.75 11.90 25.62
C ASP A 328 4.09 12.47 26.14
N SER A 329 5.13 12.52 25.32
CA SER A 329 6.41 13.08 25.74
C SER A 329 6.37 14.61 25.83
N VAL A 330 6.64 15.15 27.02
CA VAL A 330 6.81 16.60 27.26
C VAL A 330 7.89 17.20 26.36
N LYS A 331 8.93 16.43 26.02
CA LYS A 331 9.99 16.86 25.10
C LYS A 331 9.42 17.13 23.70
N LEU A 332 8.56 16.23 23.20
CA LEU A 332 7.88 16.41 21.92
C LEU A 332 6.93 17.60 21.97
N HIS A 333 6.12 17.74 23.01
CA HIS A 333 5.17 18.86 23.16
C HIS A 333 5.87 20.21 23.16
N LYS A 334 6.95 20.36 23.95
CA LYS A 334 7.75 21.58 23.99
C LYS A 334 8.37 21.89 22.63
N LYS A 335 8.93 20.88 21.95
CA LYS A 335 9.53 21.06 20.61
C LYS A 335 8.48 21.50 19.59
N PHE A 336 7.35 20.80 19.52
CA PHE A 336 6.20 21.17 18.71
C PHE A 336 5.77 22.62 18.96
N CYS A 337 5.43 22.98 20.21
CA CYS A 337 4.97 24.32 20.55
C CYS A 337 6.03 25.40 20.25
N SER A 338 7.31 25.12 20.47
CA SER A 338 8.40 26.09 20.19
C SER A 338 8.51 26.43 18.70
N VAL A 339 8.20 25.48 17.82
CA VAL A 339 8.31 25.64 16.37
C VAL A 339 7.06 26.31 15.81
N VAL A 340 5.89 25.93 16.32
CA VAL A 340 4.58 26.31 15.77
C VAL A 340 4.06 27.60 16.38
N ALA A 341 4.14 27.74 17.70
CA ALA A 341 3.60 28.89 18.43
C ALA A 341 4.67 29.97 18.72
N GLY A 342 5.95 29.62 18.55
CA GLY A 342 7.08 30.51 18.81
C GLY A 342 7.07 31.05 20.23
N LYS A 343 7.47 32.33 20.38
CA LYS A 343 7.54 33.00 21.70
C LYS A 343 6.19 33.28 22.34
N THR A 344 5.13 33.41 21.53
CA THR A 344 3.79 33.77 22.02
C THR A 344 3.09 32.62 22.74
N LYS A 345 3.54 31.38 22.50
CA LYS A 345 2.85 30.15 22.93
C LYS A 345 1.41 30.03 22.43
N VAL A 346 0.99 30.85 21.45
CA VAL A 346 -0.28 30.73 20.73
C VAL A 346 0.00 30.33 19.29
N ILE A 347 -0.63 29.27 18.82
CA ILE A 347 -0.67 28.88 17.41
C ILE A 347 -1.70 29.78 16.73
N LYS A 348 -1.25 30.65 15.83
CA LYS A 348 -2.08 31.63 15.11
C LYS A 348 -1.67 31.71 13.64
N ASP A 349 -2.60 32.11 12.77
CA ASP A 349 -2.37 32.33 11.34
C ASP A 349 -1.69 31.14 10.62
N THR A 350 -1.99 29.91 11.07
CA THR A 350 -1.28 28.69 10.69
C THR A 350 -2.24 27.60 10.20
N VAL A 351 -1.87 26.90 9.13
CA VAL A 351 -2.54 25.64 8.74
C VAL A 351 -1.66 24.47 9.15
N ILE A 352 -2.20 23.52 9.89
CA ILE A 352 -1.46 22.34 10.36
C ILE A 352 -2.00 21.09 9.68
N PHE A 353 -1.13 20.37 8.97
CA PHE A 353 -1.36 19.02 8.48
C PHE A 353 -0.61 18.04 9.36
N ALA A 354 -1.33 17.24 10.14
CA ALA A 354 -0.72 16.27 11.04
C ALA A 354 -1.10 14.86 10.62
N HIS A 355 -0.10 13.98 10.51
CA HIS A 355 -0.29 12.58 10.15
C HIS A 355 -0.17 11.67 11.37
N SER A 356 -1.10 10.72 11.49
CA SER A 356 -1.04 9.61 12.45
C SER A 356 -0.65 10.07 13.87
N MET A 357 0.44 9.58 14.48
CA MET A 357 0.84 9.93 15.86
C MET A 357 1.10 11.45 16.04
N GLY A 358 1.48 12.16 14.98
CA GLY A 358 1.67 13.61 15.02
C GLY A 358 0.43 14.37 15.51
N ASN A 359 -0.78 13.85 15.23
CA ASN A 359 -2.02 14.41 15.76
C ASN A 359 -2.12 14.29 17.27
N LEU A 360 -1.71 13.14 17.83
CA LEU A 360 -1.76 12.90 19.27
C LEU A 360 -0.74 13.75 20.02
N VAL A 361 0.46 13.95 19.45
CA VAL A 361 1.47 14.87 20.01
C VAL A 361 0.91 16.29 20.12
N MET A 362 0.29 16.80 19.04
CA MET A 362 -0.34 18.11 19.03
C MET A 362 -1.50 18.18 20.04
N ALA A 363 -2.41 17.19 20.03
CA ALA A 363 -3.55 17.14 20.94
C ALA A 363 -3.12 17.17 22.41
N ALA A 364 -2.10 16.39 22.77
CA ALA A 364 -1.58 16.32 24.12
C ALA A 364 -0.89 17.62 24.54
N ALA A 365 -0.15 18.28 23.64
CA ALA A 365 0.46 19.57 23.91
C ALA A 365 -0.57 20.66 24.22
N LEU A 366 -1.68 20.68 23.47
CA LEU A 366 -2.81 21.58 23.69
C LEU A 366 -3.55 21.24 25.00
N PHE A 367 -3.83 19.95 25.25
CA PHE A 367 -4.49 19.51 26.48
C PHE A 367 -3.69 19.89 27.74
N LYS A 368 -2.36 19.78 27.68
CA LYS A 368 -1.47 20.15 28.79
C LYS A 368 -1.15 21.65 28.83
N ASN A 369 -1.78 22.48 27.99
CA ASN A 369 -1.56 23.92 27.91
C ASN A 369 -0.09 24.31 27.72
N ILE A 370 0.69 23.49 27.00
CA ILE A 370 2.08 23.83 26.65
C ILE A 370 2.10 25.00 25.66
N CYS A 371 1.13 25.01 24.74
CA CYS A 371 0.71 26.13 23.90
C CYS A 371 -0.81 26.09 23.72
N SER A 372 -1.40 27.18 23.22
CA SER A 372 -2.83 27.29 22.88
C SER A 372 -3.03 27.38 21.36
N PHE A 373 -4.26 27.13 20.90
CA PHE A 373 -4.64 27.14 19.49
C PHE A 373 -5.71 28.20 19.22
N ASP A 374 -5.41 29.16 18.35
CA ASP A 374 -6.39 30.15 17.90
C ASP A 374 -7.19 29.61 16.70
N ALA A 375 -8.33 29.01 17.00
CA ALA A 375 -9.23 28.43 15.99
C ALA A 375 -9.87 29.46 15.05
N LYS A 376 -9.73 30.78 15.31
CA LYS A 376 -10.24 31.83 14.42
C LYS A 376 -9.29 32.09 13.25
N SER A 377 -7.98 31.99 13.50
CA SER A 377 -6.95 32.25 12.49
C SER A 377 -6.25 31.00 11.98
N SER A 378 -6.34 29.89 12.71
CA SER A 378 -5.62 28.64 12.41
C SER A 378 -6.53 27.47 12.13
N GLU A 379 -6.02 26.52 11.34
CA GLU A 379 -6.74 25.34 10.90
C GLU A 379 -5.92 24.08 11.14
N TRP A 380 -6.59 22.99 11.52
CA TRP A 380 -5.95 21.69 11.75
C TRP A 380 -6.62 20.61 10.92
N TYR A 381 -5.87 20.06 9.97
CA TYR A 381 -6.25 18.91 9.16
C TYR A 381 -5.58 17.64 9.66
N ALA A 382 -6.39 16.73 10.19
CA ALA A 382 -5.94 15.45 10.73
C ALA A 382 -5.94 14.36 9.66
N ILE A 383 -4.78 13.77 9.39
CA ILE A 383 -4.62 12.71 8.38
C ILE A 383 -4.36 11.39 9.12
N GLN A 384 -5.29 10.45 9.02
CA GLN A 384 -5.14 9.07 9.50
C GLN A 384 -4.75 8.96 10.98
N ALA A 385 -5.32 9.84 11.81
CA ALA A 385 -5.02 9.96 13.23
C ALA A 385 -5.57 8.76 14.04
N PRO A 386 -4.76 8.10 14.89
CA PRO A 386 -5.22 7.01 15.76
C PRO A 386 -5.81 7.55 17.07
N TRP A 387 -6.93 8.27 17.01
CA TRP A 387 -7.51 8.91 18.20
C TRP A 387 -7.95 7.95 19.31
N LYS A 388 -8.21 6.69 18.97
CA LYS A 388 -8.53 5.61 19.93
C LYS A 388 -7.40 4.58 20.03
N GLY A 389 -6.20 4.93 19.54
CA GLY A 389 -5.08 4.03 19.38
C GLY A 389 -5.27 3.00 18.26
N THR A 390 -4.37 2.00 18.23
CA THR A 390 -4.43 0.86 17.31
C THR A 390 -4.04 -0.45 17.97
N LYS A 391 -4.79 -1.52 17.68
CA LYS A 391 -4.44 -2.89 18.10
C LYS A 391 -3.09 -3.35 17.52
N PHE A 392 -2.62 -2.74 16.43
CA PHE A 392 -1.30 -3.06 15.90
C PHE A 392 -0.19 -2.80 16.91
N ALA A 393 -0.29 -1.72 17.71
CA ALA A 393 0.67 -1.43 18.76
C ALA A 393 0.74 -2.53 19.83
N ASP A 394 -0.41 -3.10 20.24
CA ASP A 394 -0.46 -4.23 21.17
C ASP A 394 0.29 -5.46 20.60
N LYS A 395 0.09 -5.71 19.32
CA LYS A 395 0.63 -6.87 18.61
C LYS A 395 2.08 -6.71 18.20
N LEU A 396 2.57 -5.49 18.06
CA LEU A 396 3.95 -5.22 17.70
C LEU A 396 4.94 -5.80 18.72
N ASN A 397 4.56 -5.90 20.00
CA ASN A 397 5.38 -6.57 21.02
C ASN A 397 5.61 -8.06 20.72
N GLU A 398 4.63 -8.74 20.12
CA GLU A 398 4.78 -10.13 19.68
C GLU A 398 5.74 -10.24 18.47
N LEU A 399 5.75 -9.25 17.58
CA LEU A 399 6.70 -9.22 16.45
C LEU A 399 8.11 -8.92 16.91
N CYS A 400 8.31 -7.86 17.70
CA CYS A 400 9.65 -7.44 18.11
C CYS A 400 10.38 -8.51 18.93
N LYS A 401 9.64 -9.36 19.65
CA LYS A 401 10.18 -10.45 20.48
C LYS A 401 10.32 -11.78 19.75
N MET A 402 10.09 -11.80 18.44
CA MET A 402 10.09 -13.05 17.71
C MET A 402 11.50 -13.58 17.47
N ASN A 403 11.94 -14.53 18.30
CA ASN A 403 13.27 -15.13 18.19
C ASN A 403 13.27 -16.47 17.41
N ARG A 404 14.44 -16.84 16.88
CA ARG A 404 14.72 -18.16 16.24
C ARG A 404 14.22 -19.37 17.06
N SER A 405 14.28 -19.28 18.39
CA SER A 405 14.11 -20.41 19.33
C SER A 405 12.69 -20.99 19.39
N THR A 406 11.63 -20.20 19.22
CA THR A 406 10.25 -20.68 19.40
C THR A 406 9.62 -21.30 18.15
N SER A 407 10.24 -21.11 16.97
CA SER A 407 9.61 -21.45 15.70
C SER A 407 10.51 -21.96 14.57
N GLY A 408 11.84 -21.85 14.62
CA GLY A 408 12.72 -22.56 13.69
C GLY A 408 12.70 -22.10 12.22
N TYR A 409 12.16 -20.91 11.93
CA TYR A 409 12.16 -20.37 10.56
C TYR A 409 13.09 -19.16 10.45
N ILE A 410 14.00 -19.20 9.48
CA ILE A 410 14.94 -18.11 9.11
C ILE A 410 14.21 -16.82 8.76
N ALA A 411 13.00 -16.99 8.21
CA ALA A 411 11.90 -16.04 8.28
C ALA A 411 12.04 -15.06 9.44
N ASN A 412 11.99 -15.64 10.66
CA ASN A 412 11.72 -15.06 11.99
C ASN A 412 12.69 -13.96 12.45
N GLU A 413 13.87 -13.94 11.85
CA GLU A 413 14.92 -13.00 12.20
C GLU A 413 14.88 -11.73 11.36
N TYR A 414 14.85 -11.91 10.05
CA TYR A 414 15.06 -10.81 9.14
C TYR A 414 13.87 -9.83 9.09
N LEU A 415 12.67 -10.19 9.53
CA LEU A 415 11.58 -9.21 9.68
C LEU A 415 11.64 -8.46 10.98
N VAL A 416 12.14 -9.11 12.03
CA VAL A 416 12.40 -8.42 13.28
C VAL A 416 13.51 -7.43 13.03
N GLN A 417 14.53 -7.83 12.28
CA GLN A 417 15.44 -6.90 11.62
C GLN A 417 14.59 -5.89 10.85
N GLY A 418 13.75 -6.30 9.92
CA GLY A 418 12.79 -5.47 9.15
C GLY A 418 12.22 -4.27 9.89
N LEU A 419 11.63 -4.58 11.03
CA LEU A 419 10.98 -3.66 11.94
C LEU A 419 11.98 -2.79 12.71
N LYS A 420 13.20 -3.26 12.99
CA LYS A 420 14.28 -2.45 13.56
C LYS A 420 14.78 -1.35 12.62
N ASP A 421 15.02 -1.62 11.32
CA ASP A 421 15.52 -0.57 10.40
C ASP A 421 14.49 0.51 10.14
N ILE A 422 13.19 0.15 10.16
CA ILE A 422 12.12 1.14 10.05
C ILE A 422 11.73 1.75 11.41
N HIS A 423 12.48 1.44 12.47
CA HIS A 423 12.30 1.94 13.84
C HIS A 423 10.92 1.66 14.46
N TYR A 424 10.38 0.48 14.19
CA TYR A 424 9.17 -0.04 14.87
C TYR A 424 9.57 -0.86 16.11
N CYS A 425 10.74 -1.51 16.07
CA CYS A 425 11.31 -2.26 17.18
C CYS A 425 12.66 -1.65 17.62
N THR A 426 12.97 -1.74 18.91
CA THR A 426 14.28 -1.46 19.48
C THR A 426 15.23 -2.65 19.26
N GLU A 427 16.53 -2.42 19.44
CA GLU A 427 17.53 -3.50 19.33
C GLU A 427 17.28 -4.64 20.31
N ASP A 428 16.78 -4.31 21.49
CA ASP A 428 16.44 -5.27 22.56
C ASP A 428 15.12 -6.04 22.29
N GLY A 429 14.51 -5.87 21.12
CA GLY A 429 13.31 -6.61 20.71
C GLY A 429 12.03 -6.12 21.38
N ASN A 430 11.95 -4.86 21.80
CA ASN A 430 10.71 -4.24 22.27
C ASN A 430 10.16 -3.27 21.22
N PRO A 431 8.86 -2.98 21.16
CA PRO A 431 8.36 -1.90 20.32
C PRO A 431 8.96 -0.56 20.77
N VAL A 432 9.22 0.35 19.83
CA VAL A 432 9.71 1.69 20.19
C VAL A 432 8.66 2.47 21.00
N PRO A 433 9.07 3.41 21.88
CA PRO A 433 8.14 4.19 22.73
C PRO A 433 6.98 4.84 21.96
N ALA A 434 7.25 5.33 20.75
CA ALA A 434 6.23 5.88 19.87
C ALA A 434 5.08 4.91 19.59
N PHE A 435 5.39 3.70 19.09
CA PHE A 435 4.37 2.69 18.86
C PHE A 435 3.73 2.16 20.14
N GLN A 436 4.50 2.01 21.23
CA GLN A 436 3.94 1.60 22.52
C GLN A 436 2.84 2.56 22.97
N SER A 437 3.06 3.87 22.79
CA SER A 437 2.08 4.90 23.15
C SER A 437 0.79 4.83 22.33
N LEU A 438 0.81 4.23 21.13
CA LEU A 438 -0.38 4.07 20.28
C LEU A 438 -1.30 2.91 20.69
N SER A 439 -0.92 2.11 21.70
CA SER A 439 -1.79 1.06 22.23
C SER A 439 -3.06 1.65 22.84
N PRO A 440 -4.26 1.12 22.55
CA PRO A 440 -5.50 1.51 23.24
C PRO A 440 -5.45 1.26 24.77
N LYS A 441 -4.52 0.41 25.24
CA LYS A 441 -4.29 0.11 26.66
C LYS A 441 -3.19 0.97 27.27
N TYR A 442 -2.56 1.84 26.49
CA TYR A 442 -1.49 2.69 26.96
C TYR A 442 -2.00 3.65 28.04
N ILE A 443 -1.24 3.74 29.12
CA ILE A 443 -1.48 4.68 30.22
C ILE A 443 -0.38 5.73 30.14
N SER A 444 -0.76 6.97 29.82
CA SER A 444 0.19 8.07 29.72
C SER A 444 0.78 8.42 31.08
N SER A 445 2.08 8.71 31.08
CA SER A 445 2.80 9.25 32.23
C SER A 445 2.35 10.65 32.64
N LEU A 446 1.66 11.37 31.74
CA LEU A 446 1.15 12.74 31.98
C LEU A 446 -0.29 12.80 32.48
N ASN A 447 -0.87 11.64 32.78
CA ASN A 447 -2.28 11.47 33.13
C ASN A 447 -3.21 12.05 32.03
N VAL A 448 -2.87 11.77 30.77
CA VAL A 448 -3.68 12.11 29.58
C VAL A 448 -4.22 10.83 28.98
N SER A 449 -5.51 10.77 28.75
CA SER A 449 -6.19 9.64 28.12
C SER A 449 -6.47 9.93 26.64
N PHE A 450 -6.75 8.89 25.85
CA PHE A 450 -7.26 9.07 24.49
C PHE A 450 -8.57 9.88 24.45
N GLN A 451 -9.40 9.81 25.50
CA GLN A 451 -10.62 10.63 25.58
C GLN A 451 -10.31 12.12 25.68
N ASP A 452 -9.26 12.49 26.42
CA ASP A 452 -8.79 13.87 26.51
C ASP A 452 -8.31 14.37 25.14
N LEU A 453 -7.55 13.54 24.41
CA LEU A 453 -7.10 13.85 23.06
C LEU A 453 -8.27 13.99 22.08
N ILE A 454 -9.28 13.12 22.20
CA ILE A 454 -10.51 13.19 21.40
C ILE A 454 -11.27 14.48 21.68
N GLN A 455 -11.35 14.94 22.93
CA GLN A 455 -12.00 16.21 23.26
C GLN A 455 -11.30 17.40 22.60
N VAL A 456 -9.96 17.44 22.65
CA VAL A 456 -9.17 18.45 21.93
C VAL A 456 -9.38 18.36 20.42
N GLY A 457 -9.38 17.14 19.87
CA GLY A 457 -9.65 16.91 18.45
C GLY A 457 -11.04 17.42 18.03
N LYS A 458 -12.07 17.14 18.83
CA LYS A 458 -13.44 17.66 18.63
C LYS A 458 -13.55 19.16 18.67
N MET A 459 -12.69 19.82 19.44
CA MET A 459 -12.69 21.27 19.58
C MET A 459 -11.99 21.98 18.42
N TYR A 460 -10.88 21.41 17.92
CA TYR A 460 -9.95 22.16 17.05
C TYR A 460 -9.71 21.56 15.66
N VAL A 461 -10.09 20.31 15.39
CA VAL A 461 -9.90 19.72 14.05
C VAL A 461 -10.89 20.35 13.06
N THR A 462 -10.34 21.01 12.05
CA THR A 462 -11.10 21.68 10.96
C THR A 462 -11.56 20.70 9.89
N GLY A 463 -10.77 19.66 9.64
CA GLY A 463 -11.09 18.60 8.68
C GLY A 463 -10.21 17.37 8.92
N ALA A 464 -10.63 16.22 8.39
CA ALA A 464 -9.89 14.99 8.58
C ALA A 464 -9.96 14.07 7.36
N MET A 465 -8.88 13.33 7.10
CA MET A 465 -8.83 12.26 6.11
C MET A 465 -8.66 10.90 6.81
N CYS A 466 -9.55 9.95 6.55
CA CYS A 466 -9.47 8.59 7.07
C CYS A 466 -9.38 7.57 5.92
N GLY A 467 -8.33 6.74 5.97
CA GLY A 467 -8.15 5.62 5.05
C GLY A 467 -8.90 4.39 5.54
N TYR A 468 -9.51 3.65 4.62
CA TYR A 468 -10.24 2.42 4.96
C TYR A 468 -9.76 1.16 4.24
N SER A 469 -8.71 1.28 3.40
CA SER A 469 -8.16 0.13 2.68
C SER A 469 -6.69 -0.10 3.02
N PRO A 470 -6.32 -1.27 3.60
CA PRO A 470 -4.92 -1.58 3.87
C PRO A 470 -4.13 -1.78 2.58
N TRP A 471 -4.78 -2.22 1.50
CA TRP A 471 -4.15 -2.23 0.18
C TRP A 471 -3.97 -0.82 -0.39
N GLY A 472 -4.95 0.05 -0.13
CA GLY A 472 -4.96 1.43 -0.62
C GLY A 472 -5.19 1.51 -2.12
N MET A 473 -4.54 2.49 -2.75
CA MET A 473 -4.59 2.73 -4.19
C MET A 473 -3.75 1.73 -5.00
N GLY A 474 -2.88 0.96 -4.34
CA GLY A 474 -2.03 -0.03 -5.00
C GLY A 474 -0.89 0.58 -5.83
N LYS A 475 -0.54 1.86 -5.58
CA LYS A 475 0.50 2.57 -6.33
C LYS A 475 1.92 2.08 -5.99
N ASN A 476 2.09 1.59 -4.77
CA ASN A 476 3.32 0.94 -4.32
C ASN A 476 2.97 -0.45 -3.77
N TRP A 477 3.11 -1.48 -4.60
CA TRP A 477 2.69 -2.83 -4.26
C TRP A 477 3.40 -3.37 -3.01
N HIS A 478 4.69 -3.05 -2.81
CA HIS A 478 5.45 -3.51 -1.66
C HIS A 478 4.80 -2.98 -0.38
N GLN A 479 4.45 -1.70 -0.36
CA GLN A 479 3.84 -1.08 0.81
C GLN A 479 2.38 -1.46 1.00
N SER A 480 1.61 -1.56 -0.07
CA SER A 480 0.26 -2.13 -0.02
C SER A 480 0.28 -3.54 0.58
N ALA A 481 1.28 -4.35 0.21
CA ALA A 481 1.48 -5.66 0.80
C ALA A 481 1.88 -5.56 2.28
N VAL A 482 2.75 -4.62 2.68
CA VAL A 482 3.12 -4.38 4.09
C VAL A 482 1.91 -3.97 4.93
N MET A 483 1.05 -3.12 4.39
CA MET A 483 -0.12 -2.61 5.10
C MET A 483 -1.19 -3.71 5.24
N LEU A 484 -1.44 -4.50 4.19
CA LEU A 484 -2.30 -5.69 4.27
C LEU A 484 -1.75 -6.73 5.25
N PHE A 485 -0.43 -6.92 5.22
CA PHE A 485 0.29 -7.77 6.13
C PHE A 485 0.09 -7.34 7.60
N THR A 486 0.28 -6.05 7.88
CA THR A 486 0.09 -5.44 9.19
C THR A 486 -1.35 -5.62 9.70
N GLN A 487 -2.32 -5.35 8.83
CA GLN A 487 -3.75 -5.55 9.12
C GLN A 487 -4.06 -7.00 9.53
N ALA A 488 -3.60 -7.98 8.74
CA ALA A 488 -3.85 -9.39 8.99
C ALA A 488 -3.17 -9.87 10.27
N PHE A 489 -1.96 -9.38 10.56
CA PHE A 489 -1.25 -9.74 11.77
C PHE A 489 -1.88 -9.16 13.03
N ALA A 490 -2.28 -7.90 12.98
CA ALA A 490 -2.85 -7.20 14.12
C ALA A 490 -4.33 -7.50 14.36
N ASP A 491 -4.95 -8.30 13.48
CA ASP A 491 -6.39 -8.56 13.48
C ASP A 491 -7.20 -7.25 13.55
N LEU A 492 -6.81 -6.30 12.69
CA LEU A 492 -7.54 -5.03 12.56
C LEU A 492 -8.87 -5.28 11.85
N ASP A 493 -9.88 -4.50 12.24
CA ASP A 493 -11.20 -4.48 11.61
C ASP A 493 -11.09 -4.34 10.09
N SER A 494 -12.01 -4.92 9.31
CA SER A 494 -11.91 -4.99 7.84
C SER A 494 -11.78 -3.63 7.13
N ARG A 495 -12.23 -2.53 7.77
CA ARG A 495 -12.05 -1.15 7.31
C ARG A 495 -10.97 -0.45 8.13
N ASN A 496 -9.78 -0.35 7.56
CA ASN A 496 -8.59 0.24 8.15
C ASN A 496 -7.59 0.61 7.05
N ASP A 497 -6.62 1.46 7.35
CA ASP A 497 -5.59 1.85 6.39
C ASP A 497 -4.32 0.98 6.43
N GLY A 498 -4.35 -0.15 7.13
CA GLY A 498 -3.20 -1.02 7.39
C GLY A 498 -2.63 -0.85 8.79
N VAL A 499 -2.85 0.29 9.44
CA VAL A 499 -2.34 0.58 10.79
C VAL A 499 -3.47 1.05 11.71
N VAL A 500 -4.31 1.96 11.24
CA VAL A 500 -5.35 2.63 12.02
C VAL A 500 -6.73 2.16 11.55
N PRO A 501 -7.56 1.60 12.44
CA PRO A 501 -8.96 1.33 12.12
C PRO A 501 -9.69 2.61 11.76
N GLU A 502 -10.57 2.56 10.76
CA GLU A 502 -11.35 3.72 10.31
C GLU A 502 -12.10 4.38 11.48
N LYS A 503 -12.72 3.59 12.35
CA LYS A 503 -13.42 4.05 13.57
C LYS A 503 -12.53 4.71 14.62
N SER A 504 -11.23 4.46 14.60
CA SER A 504 -10.25 5.16 15.44
C SER A 504 -9.94 6.55 14.89
N CYS A 505 -10.03 6.72 13.57
CA CYS A 505 -9.79 7.99 12.88
C CYS A 505 -11.03 8.90 12.85
N GLU A 506 -12.21 8.34 12.64
CA GLU A 506 -13.47 9.10 12.52
C GLU A 506 -14.03 9.53 13.89
N ILE A 507 -13.51 10.62 14.45
CA ILE A 507 -13.99 11.18 15.73
C ILE A 507 -14.79 12.49 15.60
N VAL A 508 -14.72 13.14 14.44
CA VAL A 508 -15.30 14.47 14.16
C VAL A 508 -15.90 14.53 12.76
N GLY A 509 -17.04 15.20 12.64
CA GLY A 509 -17.66 15.51 11.36
C GLY A 509 -18.33 14.32 10.65
N ASN A 510 -18.95 14.63 9.51
CA ASN A 510 -19.65 13.67 8.67
C ASN A 510 -18.76 13.29 7.49
N PHE A 511 -18.20 12.08 7.53
CA PHE A 511 -17.26 11.62 6.51
C PHE A 511 -17.97 11.25 5.20
N SER A 512 -17.43 11.75 4.09
CA SER A 512 -17.88 11.40 2.74
C SER A 512 -16.73 10.83 1.91
N ASN A 513 -17.06 10.12 0.83
CA ASN A 513 -16.09 9.59 -0.12
C ASN A 513 -15.65 10.60 -1.19
N SER A 514 -15.88 11.89 -0.96
CA SER A 514 -15.47 12.98 -1.85
C SER A 514 -14.26 13.72 -1.32
N TYR A 515 -13.25 13.90 -2.18
CA TYR A 515 -12.07 14.72 -1.86
C TYR A 515 -12.41 16.20 -1.67
N THR A 516 -13.61 16.63 -2.06
CA THR A 516 -14.12 17.98 -1.78
C THR A 516 -14.71 18.11 -0.37
N SER A 517 -14.87 17.01 0.38
CA SER A 517 -15.33 17.06 1.76
C SER A 517 -14.19 17.40 2.71
N LYS A 518 -14.43 18.30 3.67
CA LYS A 518 -13.49 18.53 4.79
C LYS A 518 -13.25 17.26 5.61
N PHE A 519 -14.25 16.38 5.72
CA PHE A 519 -14.16 15.07 6.35
C PHE A 519 -14.20 14.00 5.26
N TYR A 520 -13.02 13.55 4.84
CA TYR A 520 -12.80 12.70 3.68
C TYR A 520 -12.45 11.28 4.08
N ARG A 521 -13.28 10.33 3.65
CA ARG A 521 -13.07 8.90 3.82
C ARG A 521 -12.68 8.31 2.47
N THR A 522 -11.54 7.64 2.40
CA THR A 522 -10.96 7.32 1.10
C THR A 522 -10.19 6.01 1.05
N LYS A 523 -10.10 5.43 -0.14
CA LYS A 523 -9.42 4.16 -0.39
C LYS A 523 -7.90 4.35 -0.48
N VAL A 524 -7.29 4.67 0.65
CA VAL A 524 -5.84 4.82 0.81
C VAL A 524 -5.35 3.98 1.99
N ASN A 525 -4.11 3.51 1.90
CA ASN A 525 -3.40 2.91 3.02
C ASN A 525 -2.71 3.98 3.89
N HIS A 526 -2.08 3.58 4.99
CA HIS A 526 -1.55 4.47 6.02
C HIS A 526 -0.47 5.42 5.50
N ILE A 527 0.27 5.01 4.47
CA ILE A 527 1.34 5.85 3.92
C ILE A 527 0.78 6.76 2.83
N GLU A 528 -0.19 6.27 2.05
CA GLU A 528 -0.74 6.97 0.90
C GLU A 528 -1.48 8.27 1.23
N GLY A 529 -2.07 8.43 2.43
CA GLY A 529 -2.77 9.68 2.79
C GLY A 529 -1.86 10.88 2.96
N THR A 530 -0.54 10.67 3.10
CA THR A 530 0.47 11.74 3.12
C THR A 530 0.82 12.28 1.73
N CYS A 531 0.13 11.82 0.67
CA CYS A 531 0.44 12.15 -0.73
C CYS A 531 1.85 11.68 -1.19
N ARG A 532 2.51 10.81 -0.42
CA ARG A 532 3.88 10.33 -0.69
C ARG A 532 4.07 9.70 -2.08
N TYR A 533 3.05 9.01 -2.60
CA TYR A 533 3.10 8.32 -3.91
C TYR A 533 2.50 9.09 -5.07
N ARG A 534 2.31 10.41 -4.92
CA ARG A 534 1.74 11.29 -5.96
C ARG A 534 0.50 10.67 -6.60
N ALA A 535 -0.68 11.01 -6.09
CA ALA A 535 -1.87 10.97 -6.95
C ALA A 535 -1.69 12.09 -7.99
N THR A 536 -0.85 11.86 -8.99
CA THR A 536 -0.70 12.72 -10.15
C THR A 536 -2.07 12.85 -10.80
N ASP A 537 -2.47 14.09 -11.09
CA ASP A 537 -3.70 14.44 -11.81
C ASP A 537 -3.79 13.83 -13.23
N TRP A 538 -2.80 13.05 -13.66
CA TRP A 538 -2.58 12.67 -15.06
C TRP A 538 -3.17 11.31 -15.51
N CYS A 539 -3.94 10.59 -14.68
CA CYS A 539 -4.92 9.63 -15.21
C CYS A 539 -6.08 10.42 -15.85
N LYS A 540 -5.81 11.09 -16.98
CA LYS A 540 -6.68 12.07 -17.67
C LYS A 540 -8.05 11.55 -18.13
N ALA A 541 -8.42 10.30 -17.84
CA ALA A 541 -9.77 9.76 -18.04
C ALA A 541 -10.68 9.83 -16.80
N TRP A 542 -10.21 10.27 -15.63
CA TRP A 542 -10.88 10.04 -14.33
C TRP A 542 -11.50 11.27 -13.67
N TRP A 543 -12.05 12.20 -14.46
CA TRP A 543 -12.76 13.39 -13.94
C TRP A 543 -14.04 13.05 -13.13
N LYS A 544 -14.32 11.77 -12.89
CA LYS A 544 -15.45 11.25 -12.11
C LYS A 544 -15.08 10.52 -10.82
N LYS A 545 -13.79 10.29 -10.51
CA LYS A 545 -13.42 9.59 -9.26
C LYS A 545 -13.22 10.57 -8.11
N GLN A 546 -14.14 10.49 -7.15
CA GLN A 546 -14.15 11.27 -5.91
C GLN A 546 -13.28 10.63 -4.80
N GLU A 547 -12.95 9.35 -4.95
CA GLU A 547 -12.23 8.52 -4.00
C GLU A 547 -10.79 8.19 -4.46
N GLY A 548 -9.89 7.93 -3.52
CA GLY A 548 -8.49 7.61 -3.77
C GLY A 548 -7.67 8.83 -4.21
N MET A 549 -8.01 10.02 -3.71
CA MET A 549 -7.42 11.29 -4.14
C MET A 549 -6.86 12.12 -2.96
N PRO A 550 -5.91 11.59 -2.17
CA PRO A 550 -5.39 12.27 -0.99
C PRO A 550 -4.72 13.62 -1.32
N CYS A 551 -4.01 13.70 -2.45
CA CYS A 551 -3.37 14.93 -2.90
C CYS A 551 -4.39 16.00 -3.36
N LYS A 552 -5.49 15.59 -4.01
CA LYS A 552 -6.55 16.54 -4.40
C LYS A 552 -7.29 17.08 -3.19
N TRP A 553 -7.48 16.26 -2.15
CA TRP A 553 -8.04 16.74 -0.89
C TRP A 553 -7.19 17.85 -0.29
N LEU A 554 -5.86 17.65 -0.17
CA LEU A 554 -4.94 18.69 0.32
C LEU A 554 -5.01 19.98 -0.51
N ARG A 555 -5.13 19.85 -1.84
CA ARG A 555 -5.28 20.99 -2.76
C ARG A 555 -6.62 21.69 -2.57
N HIS A 556 -7.71 20.94 -2.40
CA HIS A 556 -9.06 21.45 -2.26
C HIS A 556 -9.27 22.24 -0.97
N LEU A 557 -8.67 21.80 0.14
CA LEU A 557 -8.78 22.47 1.44
C LEU A 557 -8.31 23.93 1.42
N GLY A 558 -7.52 24.33 0.43
CA GLY A 558 -7.13 25.71 0.20
C GLY A 558 -8.17 26.63 -0.41
N HIS A 559 -9.30 26.08 -0.88
CA HIS A 559 -10.37 26.80 -1.58
C HIS A 559 -11.66 26.93 -0.75
N THR A 560 -11.73 26.28 0.41
CA THR A 560 -12.88 26.30 1.34
C THR A 560 -12.69 27.27 2.47
#